data_AF-A0A8S3G1F0-F1
#
_entry.id   AF-A0A8S3G1F0-F1
#
_cell.length_a   1.000
_cell.length_b   1.000
_cell.length_c   1.000
_cell.angle_alpha   90.00
_cell.angle_beta   90.00
_cell.angle_gamma   90.00
#
_symmetry.space_group_name_H-M   'P 1'
#
loop_
_entity.id
_entity.type
_entity.pdbx_description
1 polymer ?
#
loop_
_entity_poly.entity_id
_entity_poly.type
_entity_poly.pdbx_seq_one_letter_code
_entity_poly.pdbx_strand_id
1 'polypeptide(L)'
;NAVGTKIRYTSATGYSNERKSYRSQCTVPASYKDDGCAKEPRKRVVRRIRPPKDSPLDLFGNPASSQYDLAQDGSMYPFRVLIGKFYNGESFTLKSFIQHVGQILDQKGFDWYITENDDDFLEKLSSGDYIVAWIISNYSPPEVIEQFSAAILNYHNSGNGLFLFGENDINSLDKTNIALQAIFGSEYLLEGNTPGQGTLKPSTDPLTSGHFLQDHLIMTGIESLYEGITICYPRAQHSELQVLATSTNGHSCILSRGIDDSKGRVVVDVGFTKLFEEYWNTAGTGRYVINVSCWLTGVNFID
;
A
#
# COMPACT_ATOMS: atom_id res chain seq x y z
N ASN A 1 8.49 -5.12 24.96
CA ASN A 1 7.55 -4.11 25.50
C ASN A 1 7.68 -2.78 24.76
N ALA A 2 7.32 -2.76 23.47
CA ALA A 2 7.16 -1.51 22.73
C ALA A 2 5.65 -1.25 22.65
N VAL A 3 5.20 -0.22 23.36
CA VAL A 3 3.82 0.24 23.34
C VAL A 3 3.58 0.91 22.00
N GLY A 4 2.61 0.40 21.22
CA GLY A 4 2.18 0.98 19.96
C GLY A 4 1.96 2.49 20.09
N THR A 5 2.71 3.27 19.32
CA THR A 5 2.74 4.71 19.53
C THR A 5 1.68 5.38 18.66
N LYS A 6 0.57 5.79 19.28
CA LYS A 6 -0.37 6.73 18.66
C LYS A 6 0.20 8.14 18.79
N ILE A 7 1.16 8.51 17.94
CA ILE A 7 1.69 9.88 17.93
C ILE A 7 0.70 10.79 17.22
N ARG A 8 -0.10 11.55 18.00
CA ARG A 8 -0.84 12.70 17.47
C ARG A 8 0.08 13.91 17.49
N TYR A 9 0.62 14.31 16.33
CA TYR A 9 1.19 15.63 16.18
C TYR A 9 0.06 16.65 16.05
N THR A 10 -0.04 17.55 17.02
CA THR A 10 -0.76 18.81 16.82
C THR A 10 0.19 19.72 16.04
N SER A 11 -0.19 20.11 14.83
CA SER A 11 0.57 21.11 14.08
C SER A 11 0.57 22.41 14.89
N ALA A 12 1.76 22.93 15.18
CA ALA A 12 1.97 24.25 15.73
C ALA A 12 1.68 25.32 14.66
N THR A 13 0.42 25.43 14.27
CA THR A 13 -0.14 26.59 13.59
C THR A 13 -1.51 26.82 14.22
N GLY A 14 -1.63 27.92 14.95
CA GLY A 14 -2.81 28.24 15.73
C GLY A 14 -4.05 28.34 14.86
N TYR A 15 -4.88 27.31 14.89
CA TYR A 15 -6.31 27.36 14.62
C TYR A 15 -7.01 26.42 15.60
N SER A 16 -7.55 26.99 16.67
CA SER A 16 -8.44 26.31 17.60
C SER A 16 -9.73 25.96 16.87
N ASN A 17 -9.88 24.71 16.43
CA ASN A 17 -11.17 24.16 16.07
C ASN A 17 -11.62 23.21 17.18
N GLU A 18 -12.44 23.72 18.09
CA GLU A 18 -13.24 22.93 19.01
C GLU A 18 -14.14 21.98 18.21
N ARG A 19 -13.69 20.72 18.02
CA ARG A 19 -14.58 19.65 17.53
C ARG A 19 -15.43 19.17 18.69
N LYS A 20 -16.65 19.70 18.77
CA LYS A 20 -17.72 19.20 19.65
C LYS A 20 -17.92 17.70 19.44
N SER A 21 -17.81 16.98 20.56
CA SER A 21 -18.17 15.57 20.73
C SER A 21 -19.65 15.35 20.35
N TYR A 22 -19.91 14.81 19.16
CA TYR A 22 -21.18 14.13 18.87
C TYR A 22 -21.02 12.65 19.21
N ARG A 23 -21.08 12.35 20.51
CA ARG A 23 -21.32 11.00 21.01
C ARG A 23 -22.73 11.01 21.59
N SER A 24 -23.73 10.74 20.75
CA SER A 24 -25.09 10.44 21.20
C SER A 24 -25.66 9.29 20.37
N GLN A 25 -25.66 8.12 21.01
CA GLN A 25 -26.67 7.07 20.94
C GLN A 25 -26.95 6.43 19.57
N CYS A 26 -26.21 5.38 19.26
CA CYS A 26 -26.74 4.22 18.52
C CYS A 26 -26.62 2.99 19.42
N THR A 27 -27.72 2.62 20.07
CA THR A 27 -27.92 1.29 20.67
C THR A 27 -28.18 0.31 19.53
N VAL A 28 -27.27 -0.64 19.31
CA VAL A 28 -27.46 -1.73 18.35
C VAL A 28 -28.09 -2.92 19.09
N PRO A 29 -29.20 -3.51 18.62
CA PRO A 29 -29.77 -4.71 19.23
C PRO A 29 -28.89 -5.94 18.96
N ALA A 30 -28.75 -6.77 19.98
CA ALA A 30 -28.06 -8.05 19.91
C ALA A 30 -28.89 -9.08 19.12
N SER A 31 -28.61 -9.21 17.82
CA SER A 31 -28.68 -10.46 17.05
C SER A 31 -28.37 -10.15 15.59
N TYR A 32 -27.16 -10.44 15.14
CA TYR A 32 -26.87 -10.49 13.70
C TYR A 32 -26.35 -11.89 13.38
N LYS A 33 -27.17 -12.63 12.64
CA LYS A 33 -26.78 -13.89 12.01
C LYS A 33 -25.95 -13.57 10.78
N ASP A 34 -24.97 -14.43 10.57
CA ASP A 34 -23.98 -14.41 9.51
C ASP A 34 -24.63 -14.86 8.19
N ASP A 35 -24.99 -13.90 7.34
CA ASP A 35 -25.42 -14.14 5.97
C ASP A 35 -24.35 -13.54 5.05
N GLY A 36 -23.59 -14.42 4.38
CA GLY A 36 -22.48 -14.10 3.48
C GLY A 36 -22.86 -13.24 2.28
N CYS A 37 -23.08 -11.95 2.52
CA CYS A 37 -23.40 -10.97 1.51
C CYS A 37 -22.10 -10.26 1.07
N ALA A 38 -21.74 -10.45 -0.19
CA ALA A 38 -20.74 -9.64 -0.88
C ALA A 38 -20.99 -8.16 -0.56
N LYS A 39 -20.01 -7.48 0.05
CA LYS A 39 -20.16 -6.06 0.38
C LYS A 39 -20.27 -5.28 -0.93
N GLU A 40 -21.36 -4.55 -1.13
CA GLU A 40 -21.45 -3.59 -2.23
C GLU A 40 -20.19 -2.70 -2.26
N PRO A 41 -19.64 -2.39 -3.45
CA PRO A 41 -18.45 -1.55 -3.56
C PRO A 41 -18.69 -0.21 -2.86
N ARG A 42 -17.68 0.26 -2.13
CA ARG A 42 -17.78 1.47 -1.30
C ARG A 42 -18.04 2.67 -2.22
N LYS A 43 -19.23 3.27 -2.12
CA LYS A 43 -19.68 4.36 -2.98
C LYS A 43 -18.98 5.67 -2.61
N ARG A 44 -17.82 5.93 -3.22
CA ARG A 44 -17.25 7.26 -3.43
C ARG A 44 -16.77 7.33 -4.86
N VAL A 45 -17.14 8.42 -5.54
CA VAL A 45 -16.66 8.74 -6.90
C VAL A 45 -15.45 9.63 -6.76
N VAL A 46 -14.32 9.19 -7.29
CA VAL A 46 -13.09 9.99 -7.39
C VAL A 46 -12.68 10.04 -8.85
N ARG A 47 -12.39 11.24 -9.37
CA ARG A 47 -12.06 11.46 -10.78
C ARG A 47 -10.57 11.43 -11.02
N ARG A 48 -10.14 10.72 -12.07
CA ARG A 48 -8.78 10.80 -12.59
C ARG A 48 -8.58 12.17 -13.25
N ILE A 49 -7.55 12.92 -12.83
CA ILE A 49 -7.19 14.20 -13.44
C ILE A 49 -5.87 14.04 -14.18
N ARG A 50 -5.90 14.19 -15.52
CA ARG A 50 -4.66 14.25 -16.30
C ARG A 50 -4.04 15.64 -16.16
N PRO A 51 -2.72 15.73 -15.92
CA PRO A 51 -2.03 17.01 -15.92
C PRO A 51 -2.11 17.70 -17.29
N PRO A 52 -2.47 18.99 -17.36
CA PRO A 52 -2.22 19.81 -18.54
C PRO A 52 -0.73 19.76 -18.93
N LYS A 53 -0.45 19.87 -20.23
CA LYS A 53 0.90 19.80 -20.81
C LYS A 53 1.90 20.79 -20.16
N ASP A 54 1.41 21.94 -19.71
CA ASP A 54 2.24 23.02 -19.14
C ASP A 54 2.25 23.02 -17.60
N SER A 55 1.85 21.90 -16.97
CA SER A 55 1.90 21.78 -15.50
C SER A 55 3.34 21.87 -14.99
N PRO A 56 3.59 22.56 -13.87
CA PRO A 56 4.88 22.52 -13.20
C PRO A 56 5.27 21.07 -12.89
N LEU A 57 6.50 20.70 -13.23
CA LEU A 57 7.08 19.39 -12.97
C LEU A 57 8.08 19.47 -11.82
N ASP A 58 8.25 18.37 -11.10
CA ASP A 58 9.36 18.15 -10.18
C ASP A 58 10.68 17.89 -10.95
N LEU A 59 11.77 17.69 -10.20
CA LEU A 59 13.09 17.42 -10.78
C LEU A 59 13.18 16.09 -11.55
N PHE A 60 12.16 15.23 -11.45
CA PHE A 60 12.09 13.93 -12.10
C PHE A 60 11.06 13.88 -13.24
N GLY A 61 10.40 15.01 -13.55
CA GLY A 61 9.41 15.11 -14.61
C GLY A 61 8.00 14.71 -14.22
N ASN A 62 7.72 14.43 -12.94
CA ASN A 62 6.34 14.21 -12.49
C ASN A 62 5.66 15.55 -12.21
N PRO A 63 4.33 15.67 -12.41
CA PRO A 63 3.58 16.85 -12.00
C PRO A 63 3.80 17.19 -10.53
N ALA A 64 4.20 18.42 -10.20
CA ALA A 64 4.60 18.79 -8.83
C ALA A 64 3.43 18.88 -7.83
N SER A 65 2.20 19.05 -8.31
CA SER A 65 1.01 19.26 -7.45
C SER A 65 0.28 17.95 -7.12
N SER A 66 -0.17 17.80 -5.87
CA SER A 66 -0.97 16.66 -5.37
C SER A 66 -2.36 16.55 -6.01
N GLN A 67 -2.81 17.58 -6.73
CA GLN A 67 -4.10 17.55 -7.46
C GLN A 67 -4.13 16.52 -8.60
N TYR A 68 -2.95 16.00 -8.99
CA TYR A 68 -2.79 14.98 -10.02
C TYR A 68 -2.58 13.58 -9.44
N ASP A 69 -2.72 13.43 -8.12
CA ASP A 69 -2.77 12.12 -7.48
C ASP A 69 -4.13 11.46 -7.77
N LEU A 70 -4.23 10.15 -7.55
CA LEU A 70 -5.48 9.40 -7.73
C LEU A 70 -6.61 9.93 -6.84
N ALA A 71 -6.29 10.45 -5.65
CA ALA A 71 -7.27 11.00 -4.72
C ALA A 71 -6.93 12.42 -4.29
N GLN A 72 -7.97 13.19 -3.99
CA GLN A 72 -7.83 14.58 -3.54
C GLN A 72 -7.37 14.62 -2.08
N ASP A 73 -6.70 15.71 -1.71
CA ASP A 73 -6.27 15.94 -0.33
C ASP A 73 -7.49 15.97 0.61
N GLY A 74 -7.38 15.30 1.76
CA GLY A 74 -8.46 15.10 2.72
C GLY A 74 -9.59 14.15 2.29
N SER A 75 -9.60 13.62 1.06
CA SER A 75 -10.73 12.83 0.55
C SER A 75 -10.80 11.40 1.07
N MET A 76 -9.84 10.96 1.90
CA MET A 76 -9.76 9.58 2.37
C MET A 76 -10.29 9.35 3.78
N TYR A 77 -10.74 10.38 4.48
CA TYR A 77 -11.48 10.19 5.74
C TYR A 77 -12.84 9.51 5.49
N PRO A 78 -13.27 8.48 6.24
CA PRO A 78 -12.67 7.95 7.48
C PRO A 78 -11.88 6.64 7.28
N PHE A 79 -11.32 6.38 6.10
CA PHE A 79 -10.61 5.14 5.84
C PHE A 79 -9.36 5.00 6.69
N ARG A 80 -9.13 3.79 7.19
CA ARG A 80 -8.02 3.49 8.10
C ARG A 80 -7.00 2.55 7.44
N VAL A 81 -5.72 2.87 7.61
CA VAL A 81 -4.57 2.10 7.09
C VAL A 81 -3.78 1.49 8.25
N LEU A 82 -3.59 0.18 8.23
CA LEU A 82 -2.71 -0.53 9.16
C LEU A 82 -1.36 -0.80 8.48
N ILE A 83 -0.25 -0.47 9.13
CA ILE A 83 1.08 -0.63 8.55
C ILE A 83 1.90 -1.53 9.48
N GLY A 84 2.23 -2.72 9.00
CA GLY A 84 3.23 -3.59 9.60
C GLY A 84 4.60 -3.23 9.03
N LYS A 85 5.37 -2.42 9.76
CA LYS A 85 6.74 -2.03 9.39
C LYS A 85 7.72 -2.94 10.13
N PHE A 86 7.90 -4.15 9.65
CA PHE A 86 8.72 -5.15 10.35
C PHE A 86 10.22 -4.97 10.10
N TYR A 87 10.58 -4.35 8.97
CA TYR A 87 11.97 -4.00 8.70
C TYR A 87 12.42 -2.77 9.48
N ASN A 88 13.54 -2.92 10.19
CA ASN A 88 14.16 -1.89 11.04
C ASN A 88 15.67 -1.80 10.83
N GLY A 89 16.08 -1.98 9.58
CA GLY A 89 17.46 -1.83 9.15
C GLY A 89 17.78 -0.46 8.57
N GLU A 90 19.07 -0.20 8.45
CA GLU A 90 19.62 0.89 7.65
C GLU A 90 18.99 2.25 8.03
N SER A 91 18.78 3.15 7.07
CA SER A 91 18.12 4.44 7.27
C SER A 91 16.59 4.36 7.28
N PHE A 92 16.02 3.14 7.27
CA PHE A 92 14.57 2.93 7.28
C PHE A 92 14.00 2.89 8.70
N THR A 93 14.14 4.02 9.38
CA THR A 93 13.67 4.20 10.75
C THR A 93 12.16 4.49 10.80
N LEU A 94 11.53 4.23 11.95
CA LEU A 94 10.15 4.68 12.19
C LEU A 94 10.00 6.19 12.02
N LYS A 95 11.01 6.97 12.45
CA LYS A 95 10.99 8.43 12.34
C LYS A 95 10.95 8.88 10.88
N SER A 96 11.84 8.37 10.03
CA SER A 96 11.89 8.73 8.62
C SER A 96 10.63 8.27 7.89
N PHE A 97 10.08 7.10 8.22
CA PHE A 97 8.80 6.64 7.70
C PHE A 97 7.65 7.62 8.02
N ILE A 98 7.53 8.05 9.28
CA ILE A 98 6.49 9.01 9.70
C ILE A 98 6.67 10.36 8.99
N GLN A 99 7.90 10.84 8.87
CA GLN A 99 8.21 12.11 8.23
C GLN A 99 7.91 12.11 6.73
N HIS A 100 7.88 10.95 6.08
CA HIS A 100 7.70 10.83 4.64
C HIS A 100 6.34 10.24 4.29
N VAL A 101 6.17 8.94 4.55
CA VAL A 101 4.93 8.21 4.25
C VAL A 101 3.78 8.72 5.12
N GLY A 102 4.03 8.96 6.41
CA GLY A 102 3.01 9.47 7.32
C GLY A 102 2.42 10.81 6.86
N GLN A 103 3.27 11.73 6.42
CA GLN A 103 2.84 13.05 5.94
C GLN A 103 1.91 12.98 4.72
N ILE A 104 2.21 12.11 3.74
CA ILE A 104 1.36 11.99 2.54
C ILE A 104 0.04 11.24 2.84
N LEU A 105 0.04 10.32 3.82
CA LEU A 105 -1.18 9.68 4.30
C LEU A 105 -2.09 10.70 5.02
N ASP A 106 -1.50 11.53 5.88
CA ASP A 106 -2.19 12.63 6.57
C ASP A 106 -2.76 13.64 5.57
N GLN A 107 -1.98 14.00 4.54
CA GLN A 107 -2.41 14.92 3.48
C GLN A 107 -3.67 14.42 2.76
N LYS A 108 -3.79 13.11 2.50
CA LYS A 108 -5.02 12.52 1.92
C LYS A 108 -6.14 12.31 2.92
N GLY A 109 -5.88 12.46 4.22
CA GLY A 109 -6.88 12.33 5.28
C GLY A 109 -7.14 10.89 5.73
N PHE A 110 -6.19 9.97 5.50
CA PHE A 110 -6.24 8.66 6.13
C PHE A 110 -6.05 8.79 7.65
N ASP A 111 -6.73 7.94 8.41
CA ASP A 111 -6.30 7.62 9.78
C ASP A 111 -5.41 6.39 9.67
N TRP A 112 -4.22 6.40 10.25
CA TRP A 112 -3.28 5.29 10.06
C TRP A 112 -2.61 4.92 11.37
N TYR A 113 -2.23 3.64 11.44
CA TYR A 113 -1.56 3.05 12.58
C TYR A 113 -0.39 2.22 12.09
N ILE A 114 0.75 2.36 12.74
CA ILE A 114 1.98 1.65 12.40
C ILE A 114 2.45 0.86 13.61
N THR A 115 2.89 -0.36 13.35
CA THR A 115 3.48 -1.24 14.36
C THR A 115 4.59 -2.08 13.75
N GLU A 116 5.51 -2.48 14.61
CA GLU A 116 6.67 -3.32 14.27
C GLU A 116 6.56 -4.67 15.00
N ASN A 117 5.43 -4.92 15.65
CA ASN A 117 5.14 -6.10 16.45
C ASN A 117 4.02 -6.93 15.80
N ASP A 118 4.26 -8.24 15.67
CA ASP A 118 3.35 -9.16 15.00
C ASP A 118 2.01 -9.29 15.73
N ASP A 119 2.02 -9.42 17.06
CA ASP A 119 0.79 -9.59 17.85
C ASP A 119 -0.14 -8.37 17.73
N ASP A 120 0.42 -7.16 17.88
CA ASP A 120 -0.34 -5.92 17.74
C ASP A 120 -0.84 -5.77 16.30
N PHE A 121 -0.03 -6.12 15.29
CA PHE A 121 -0.49 -6.13 13.90
C PHE A 121 -1.67 -7.07 13.70
N LEU A 122 -1.59 -8.31 14.18
CA LEU A 122 -2.66 -9.31 14.04
C LEU A 122 -3.92 -8.94 14.82
N GLU A 123 -3.78 -8.36 16.01
CA GLU A 123 -4.90 -7.83 16.79
C GLU A 123 -5.63 -6.72 16.03
N LYS A 124 -4.89 -5.74 15.49
CA LYS A 124 -5.48 -4.65 14.72
C LYS A 124 -6.06 -5.12 13.39
N LEU A 125 -5.41 -6.05 12.70
CA LEU A 125 -5.91 -6.63 11.45
C LEU A 125 -7.28 -7.29 11.66
N SER A 126 -7.44 -8.02 12.77
CA SER A 126 -8.65 -8.76 13.12
C SER A 126 -9.79 -7.87 13.65
N SER A 127 -9.50 -6.61 14.03
CA SER A 127 -10.50 -5.69 14.58
C SER A 127 -11.58 -5.26 13.57
N GLY A 128 -11.31 -5.38 12.27
CA GLY A 128 -12.19 -4.90 11.20
C GLY A 128 -12.19 -3.37 11.00
N ASP A 129 -11.40 -2.64 11.79
CA ASP A 129 -11.31 -1.18 11.72
C ASP A 129 -10.50 -0.68 10.52
N TYR A 130 -9.50 -1.46 10.10
CA TYR A 130 -8.56 -1.10 9.05
C TYR A 130 -9.00 -1.76 7.74
N ILE A 131 -9.03 -0.95 6.68
CA ILE A 131 -9.54 -1.41 5.37
C ILE A 131 -8.43 -1.58 4.34
N VAL A 132 -7.25 -1.06 4.64
CA VAL A 132 -6.01 -1.25 3.90
C VAL A 132 -4.95 -1.66 4.91
N ALA A 133 -4.20 -2.73 4.61
CA ALA A 133 -3.07 -3.16 5.42
C ALA A 133 -1.80 -3.26 4.56
N TRP A 134 -0.68 -2.77 5.08
CA TRP A 134 0.63 -2.89 4.45
C TRP A 134 1.48 -3.87 5.22
N ILE A 135 2.25 -4.68 4.49
CA ILE A 135 3.26 -5.57 5.05
C ILE A 135 4.59 -5.17 4.43
N ILE A 136 5.44 -4.53 5.23
CA ILE A 136 6.83 -4.24 4.90
C ILE A 136 7.65 -5.24 5.68
N SER A 137 7.91 -6.38 5.03
CA SER A 137 8.48 -7.56 5.67
C SER A 137 9.94 -7.35 6.04
N ASN A 138 10.44 -8.24 6.90
CA ASN A 138 11.85 -8.41 7.22
C ASN A 138 12.21 -9.90 7.13
N TYR A 139 13.49 -10.22 7.31
CA TYR A 139 13.99 -11.60 7.32
C TYR A 139 13.48 -12.50 8.46
N SER A 140 12.69 -11.97 9.40
CA SER A 140 12.22 -12.74 10.55
C SER A 140 10.83 -13.32 10.25
N PRO A 141 10.61 -14.64 10.45
CA PRO A 141 9.27 -15.20 10.37
C PRO A 141 8.35 -14.60 11.43
N PRO A 142 7.03 -14.63 11.23
CA PRO A 142 6.09 -14.44 12.32
C PRO A 142 6.25 -15.58 13.35
N GLU A 143 5.91 -15.31 14.61
CA GLU A 143 6.01 -16.30 15.68
C GLU A 143 5.17 -17.56 15.40
N VAL A 144 3.97 -17.37 14.84
CA VAL A 144 3.05 -18.45 14.44
C VAL A 144 2.59 -18.24 13.00
N ILE A 145 3.20 -18.97 12.06
CA ILE A 145 2.99 -18.81 10.61
C ILE A 145 1.53 -19.09 10.23
N GLU A 146 0.92 -20.12 10.80
CA GLU A 146 -0.46 -20.53 10.51
C GLU A 146 -1.46 -19.45 10.93
N GLN A 147 -1.24 -18.84 12.10
CA GLN A 147 -2.07 -17.75 12.61
C GLN A 147 -1.94 -16.52 11.71
N PHE A 148 -0.71 -16.16 11.33
CA PHE A 148 -0.47 -15.03 10.43
C PHE A 148 -1.15 -15.26 9.07
N SER A 149 -0.93 -16.44 8.46
CA SER A 149 -1.50 -16.84 7.18
C SER A 149 -3.03 -16.77 7.19
N ALA A 150 -3.65 -17.35 8.23
CA ALA A 150 -5.10 -17.35 8.38
C ALA A 150 -5.65 -15.93 8.54
N ALA A 151 -4.99 -15.07 9.32
CA ALA A 151 -5.42 -13.69 9.53
C ALA A 151 -5.36 -12.87 8.22
N ILE A 152 -4.27 -13.01 7.44
CA ILE A 152 -4.12 -12.35 6.14
C ILE A 152 -5.18 -12.82 5.16
N LEU A 153 -5.40 -14.13 5.04
CA LEU A 153 -6.40 -14.69 4.15
C LEU A 153 -7.81 -14.22 4.51
N ASN A 154 -8.17 -14.24 5.80
CA ASN A 154 -9.46 -13.75 6.27
C ASN A 154 -9.65 -12.25 6.01
N TYR A 155 -8.61 -11.45 6.21
CA TYR A 155 -8.63 -10.02 5.94
C TYR A 155 -8.87 -9.73 4.45
N HIS A 156 -8.16 -10.43 3.57
CA HIS A 156 -8.33 -10.34 2.12
C HIS A 156 -9.73 -10.80 1.67
N ASN A 157 -10.19 -11.95 2.16
CA ASN A 157 -11.52 -12.50 1.86
C ASN A 157 -12.67 -11.67 2.47
N SER A 158 -12.36 -10.73 3.36
CA SER A 158 -13.34 -9.75 3.88
C SER A 158 -13.48 -8.50 3.00
N GLY A 159 -12.81 -8.48 1.85
CA GLY A 159 -12.82 -7.37 0.89
C GLY A 159 -11.80 -6.26 1.19
N ASN A 160 -10.89 -6.45 2.15
CA ASN A 160 -9.92 -5.42 2.53
C ASN A 160 -8.63 -5.50 1.68
N GLY A 161 -8.04 -4.33 1.41
CA GLY A 161 -6.90 -4.21 0.50
C GLY A 161 -5.56 -4.49 1.16
N LEU A 162 -4.64 -5.14 0.44
CA LEU A 162 -3.28 -5.45 0.89
C LEU A 162 -2.22 -4.79 0.02
N PHE A 163 -1.25 -4.13 0.65
CA PHE A 163 -0.03 -3.65 0.02
C PHE A 163 1.16 -4.45 0.54
N LEU A 164 1.71 -5.33 -0.29
CA LEU A 164 2.76 -6.25 0.10
C LEU A 164 4.09 -5.79 -0.49
N PHE A 165 5.07 -5.58 0.38
CA PHE A 165 6.40 -5.16 -0.01
C PHE A 165 7.39 -6.32 0.11
N GLY A 166 7.99 -6.70 -1.02
CA GLY A 166 9.09 -7.67 -1.08
C GLY A 166 10.44 -7.00 -0.89
N GLU A 167 11.36 -7.74 -0.28
CA GLU A 167 12.77 -7.40 -0.08
C GLU A 167 13.68 -8.30 -0.93
N ASN A 168 14.95 -7.93 -1.13
CA ASN A 168 15.94 -8.84 -1.72
C ASN A 168 16.32 -9.98 -0.77
N ASP A 169 16.79 -11.10 -1.35
CA ASP A 169 17.13 -12.31 -0.59
C ASP A 169 15.94 -12.84 0.24
N ILE A 170 14.73 -12.57 -0.26
CA ILE A 170 13.49 -13.04 0.33
C ILE A 170 13.43 -14.57 0.29
N ASN A 171 13.03 -15.16 1.41
CA ASN A 171 12.87 -16.61 1.55
C ASN A 171 11.39 -16.94 1.82
N SER A 172 11.06 -18.24 1.87
CA SER A 172 9.67 -18.68 2.06
C SER A 172 9.08 -18.35 3.44
N LEU A 173 9.91 -17.97 4.41
CA LEU A 173 9.50 -17.61 5.76
C LEU A 173 9.33 -16.08 5.95
N ASP A 174 9.61 -15.31 4.90
CA ASP A 174 9.33 -13.88 4.88
C ASP A 174 7.81 -13.62 4.94
N LYS A 175 7.38 -12.59 5.69
CA LYS A 175 5.96 -12.29 5.91
C LYS A 175 5.22 -11.94 4.62
N THR A 176 5.89 -11.32 3.66
CA THR A 176 5.30 -11.06 2.32
C THR A 176 5.10 -12.37 1.57
N ASN A 177 6.07 -13.29 1.59
CA ASN A 177 5.90 -14.60 0.97
C ASN A 177 4.81 -15.44 1.67
N ILE A 178 4.75 -15.42 3.00
CA ILE A 178 3.68 -16.10 3.76
C ILE A 178 2.31 -15.53 3.38
N ALA A 179 2.18 -14.20 3.28
CA ALA A 179 0.95 -13.54 2.85
C ALA A 179 0.57 -13.93 1.41
N LEU A 180 1.52 -13.95 0.50
CA LEU A 180 1.32 -14.33 -0.90
C LEU A 180 0.89 -15.79 -1.04
N GLN A 181 1.54 -16.70 -0.32
CA GLN A 181 1.19 -18.12 -0.33
C GLN A 181 -0.20 -18.37 0.25
N ALA A 182 -0.58 -17.62 1.29
CA ALA A 182 -1.93 -17.71 1.85
C ALA A 182 -3.02 -17.29 0.84
N ILE A 183 -2.75 -16.30 -0.02
CA ILE A 183 -3.72 -15.74 -0.97
C ILE A 183 -3.72 -16.49 -2.31
N PHE A 184 -2.54 -16.85 -2.82
CA PHE A 184 -2.33 -17.36 -4.18
C PHE A 184 -1.84 -18.82 -4.23
N GLY A 185 -1.74 -19.49 -3.09
CA GLY A 185 -1.32 -20.88 -2.97
C GLY A 185 0.17 -21.06 -2.70
N SER A 186 0.53 -22.23 -2.17
CA SER A 186 1.88 -22.54 -1.64
C SER A 186 3.02 -22.35 -2.63
N GLU A 187 2.75 -22.50 -3.92
CA GLU A 187 3.75 -22.44 -4.98
C GLU A 187 4.09 -20.99 -5.39
N TYR A 188 3.25 -20.01 -5.02
CA TYR A 188 3.46 -18.62 -5.40
C TYR A 188 4.30 -17.89 -4.35
N LEU A 189 5.53 -17.55 -4.72
CA LEU A 189 6.46 -16.81 -3.88
C LEU A 189 7.39 -15.92 -4.71
N LEU A 190 7.92 -14.88 -4.05
CA LEU A 190 8.98 -14.03 -4.52
C LEU A 190 10.33 -14.65 -4.21
N GLU A 191 11.32 -14.39 -5.06
CA GLU A 191 12.70 -14.84 -4.90
C GLU A 191 13.69 -13.86 -5.52
N GLY A 192 14.97 -14.14 -5.36
CA GLY A 192 16.04 -13.42 -6.03
C GLY A 192 16.47 -12.13 -5.33
N ASN A 193 17.54 -11.58 -5.87
CA ASN A 193 18.20 -10.36 -5.40
C ASN A 193 18.93 -9.75 -6.59
N THR A 194 18.21 -8.94 -7.35
CA THR A 194 18.79 -8.22 -8.50
C THR A 194 19.02 -6.77 -8.12
N PRO A 195 20.08 -6.13 -8.64
CA PRO A 195 20.20 -4.69 -8.50
C PRO A 195 18.99 -4.01 -9.15
N GLY A 196 18.59 -2.86 -8.63
CA GLY A 196 17.61 -1.98 -9.24
C GLY A 196 18.31 -0.70 -9.66
N GLN A 197 17.86 0.40 -9.06
CA GLN A 197 18.33 1.77 -9.22
C GLN A 197 17.91 2.43 -10.53
N GLY A 198 17.07 1.76 -11.33
CA GLY A 198 16.45 2.31 -12.51
C GLY A 198 15.37 3.36 -12.22
N THR A 199 14.96 4.06 -13.27
CA THR A 199 13.74 4.86 -13.28
C THR A 199 12.82 4.34 -14.36
N LEU A 200 11.67 3.85 -13.95
CA LEU A 200 10.64 3.32 -14.82
C LEU A 200 9.89 4.44 -15.55
N LYS A 201 9.46 4.17 -16.78
CA LYS A 201 8.73 5.11 -17.64
C LYS A 201 7.34 4.61 -18.02
N PRO A 202 6.38 5.50 -18.30
CA PRO A 202 5.05 5.07 -18.73
C PRO A 202 5.10 4.33 -20.06
N SER A 203 4.30 3.27 -20.18
CA SER A 203 4.10 2.47 -21.40
C SER A 203 2.69 1.92 -21.44
N THR A 204 2.23 1.57 -22.64
CA THR A 204 1.04 0.72 -22.85
C THR A 204 1.35 -0.76 -22.69
N ASP A 205 2.62 -1.14 -22.77
CA ASP A 205 3.12 -2.49 -22.52
C ASP A 205 3.98 -2.51 -21.23
N PRO A 206 3.45 -3.05 -20.11
CA PRO A 206 4.16 -3.10 -18.84
C PRO A 206 5.23 -4.19 -18.79
N LEU A 207 5.31 -5.08 -19.79
CA LEU A 207 6.31 -6.15 -19.83
C LEU A 207 7.64 -5.68 -20.40
N THR A 208 7.66 -4.49 -21.02
CA THR A 208 8.91 -3.87 -21.47
C THR A 208 9.75 -3.45 -20.27
N SER A 209 11.01 -3.90 -20.21
CA SER A 209 11.95 -3.54 -19.13
C SER A 209 12.01 -2.02 -18.93
N GLY A 210 12.05 -1.59 -17.68
CA GLY A 210 12.12 -0.18 -17.32
C GLY A 210 10.81 0.59 -17.55
N HIS A 211 9.66 -0.08 -17.63
CA HIS A 211 8.38 0.57 -17.88
C HIS A 211 7.28 0.13 -16.91
N PHE A 212 6.25 0.98 -16.79
CA PHE A 212 5.01 0.72 -16.06
C PHE A 212 3.76 0.99 -16.90
N LEU A 213 2.66 0.33 -16.57
CA LEU A 213 1.36 0.47 -17.23
C LEU A 213 0.74 1.83 -16.93
N GLN A 214 0.85 2.77 -17.87
CA GLN A 214 0.46 4.17 -17.68
C GLN A 214 -1.04 4.37 -17.39
N ASP A 215 -1.88 3.44 -17.84
CA ASP A 215 -3.33 3.56 -17.75
C ASP A 215 -3.93 2.92 -16.48
N HIS A 216 -3.12 2.23 -15.67
CA HIS A 216 -3.58 1.72 -14.39
C HIS A 216 -3.77 2.85 -13.37
N LEU A 217 -4.84 2.82 -12.58
CA LEU A 217 -5.20 3.89 -11.64
C LEU A 217 -4.10 4.21 -10.63
N ILE A 218 -3.34 3.20 -10.17
CA ILE A 218 -2.23 3.43 -9.23
C ILE A 218 -1.09 4.26 -9.83
N MET A 219 -1.00 4.35 -11.17
CA MET A 219 0.00 5.11 -11.89
C MET A 219 -0.47 6.53 -12.26
N THR A 220 -1.62 6.97 -11.73
CA THR A 220 -2.18 8.29 -12.00
C THR A 220 -1.19 9.40 -11.64
N GLY A 221 -0.89 10.26 -12.62
CA GLY A 221 0.03 11.38 -12.45
C GLY A 221 1.51 10.99 -12.35
N ILE A 222 1.89 9.77 -12.70
CA ILE A 222 3.29 9.32 -12.65
C ILE A 222 3.86 9.32 -14.06
N GLU A 223 4.97 10.02 -14.25
CA GLU A 223 5.75 10.10 -15.50
C GLU A 223 7.12 9.42 -15.33
N SER A 224 7.56 9.23 -14.10
CA SER A 224 8.80 8.55 -13.75
C SER A 224 8.70 7.95 -12.36
N LEU A 225 9.03 6.68 -12.23
CA LEU A 225 8.95 5.93 -10.96
C LEU A 225 10.29 5.26 -10.64
N TYR A 226 10.87 5.54 -9.47
CA TYR A 226 12.05 4.81 -9.00
C TYR A 226 11.67 3.39 -8.60
N GLU A 227 12.44 2.39 -9.06
CA GLU A 227 12.11 0.98 -8.83
C GLU A 227 12.62 0.41 -7.50
N GLY A 228 13.50 1.12 -6.79
CA GLY A 228 14.20 0.63 -5.59
C GLY A 228 15.67 0.27 -5.89
N ILE A 229 16.48 0.04 -4.86
CA ILE A 229 17.91 -0.31 -4.98
C ILE A 229 18.10 -1.79 -5.31
N THR A 230 17.29 -2.64 -4.71
CA THR A 230 17.35 -4.09 -4.82
C THR A 230 15.93 -4.60 -5.04
N ILE A 231 15.81 -5.61 -5.89
CA ILE A 231 14.55 -6.07 -6.45
C ILE A 231 14.54 -7.60 -6.39
N CYS A 232 13.61 -8.16 -5.63
CA CYS A 232 13.21 -9.57 -5.80
C CYS A 232 12.15 -9.68 -6.90
N TYR A 233 11.69 -10.87 -7.25
CA TYR A 233 10.70 -11.04 -8.31
C TYR A 233 9.86 -12.29 -8.11
N PRO A 234 8.64 -12.34 -8.65
CA PRO A 234 7.84 -13.55 -8.64
C PRO A 234 8.58 -14.70 -9.34
N ARG A 235 8.67 -15.86 -8.70
CA ARG A 235 9.24 -17.07 -9.31
C ARG A 235 8.48 -17.50 -10.57
N ALA A 236 7.18 -17.29 -10.57
CA ALA A 236 6.29 -17.58 -11.69
C ALA A 236 5.18 -16.53 -11.77
N GLN A 237 4.57 -16.39 -12.95
CA GLN A 237 3.38 -15.55 -13.11
C GLN A 237 2.16 -16.27 -12.51
N HIS A 238 1.38 -15.56 -11.68
CA HIS A 238 0.07 -16.03 -11.21
C HIS A 238 -1.04 -15.49 -12.13
N SER A 239 -2.05 -16.31 -12.43
CA SER A 239 -3.14 -15.95 -13.35
C SER A 239 -4.02 -14.81 -12.84
N GLU A 240 -4.14 -14.65 -11.51
CA GLU A 240 -4.90 -13.55 -10.89
C GLU A 240 -4.11 -12.24 -10.77
N LEU A 241 -2.81 -12.24 -11.05
CA LEU A 241 -1.96 -11.06 -10.93
C LEU A 241 -1.69 -10.46 -12.30
N GLN A 242 -1.95 -9.16 -12.43
CA GLN A 242 -1.54 -8.36 -13.59
C GLN A 242 -0.19 -7.71 -13.30
N VAL A 243 0.76 -7.85 -14.23
CA VAL A 243 2.01 -7.10 -14.19
C VAL A 243 1.71 -5.64 -14.54
N LEU A 244 2.08 -4.74 -13.64
CA LEU A 244 1.95 -3.29 -13.81
C LEU A 244 3.27 -2.61 -14.08
N ALA A 245 4.39 -3.22 -13.74
CA ALA A 245 5.71 -2.71 -14.09
C ALA A 245 6.75 -3.82 -14.18
N THR A 246 7.73 -3.62 -15.07
CA THR A 246 8.90 -4.47 -15.24
C THR A 246 10.14 -3.64 -14.96
N SER A 247 11.01 -4.14 -14.07
CA SER A 247 12.25 -3.47 -13.68
C SER A 247 13.18 -3.26 -14.86
N THR A 248 14.19 -2.40 -14.72
CA THR A 248 15.20 -2.21 -15.76
C THR A 248 16.01 -3.47 -16.04
N ASN A 249 16.03 -4.42 -15.09
CA ASN A 249 16.63 -5.74 -15.24
C ASN A 249 15.69 -6.81 -15.84
N GLY A 250 14.49 -6.42 -16.26
CA GLY A 250 13.58 -7.29 -17.01
C GLY A 250 12.72 -8.23 -16.16
N HIS A 251 12.66 -8.02 -14.85
CA HIS A 251 11.78 -8.79 -13.96
C HIS A 251 10.52 -7.99 -13.61
N SER A 252 9.37 -8.67 -13.48
CA SER A 252 8.14 -8.03 -12.99
C SER A 252 8.37 -7.50 -11.57
N CYS A 253 8.11 -6.20 -11.36
CA CYS A 253 8.42 -5.53 -10.10
C CYS A 253 7.23 -4.89 -9.38
N ILE A 254 6.15 -4.60 -10.11
CA ILE A 254 4.88 -4.18 -9.51
C ILE A 254 3.79 -5.03 -10.11
N LEU A 255 3.02 -5.70 -9.26
CA LEU A 255 1.90 -6.55 -9.66
C LEU A 255 0.65 -6.11 -8.92
N SER A 256 -0.51 -6.36 -9.51
CA SER A 256 -1.78 -6.12 -8.83
C SER A 256 -2.81 -7.20 -9.08
N ARG A 257 -3.69 -7.37 -8.10
CA ARG A 257 -4.96 -8.10 -8.22
C ARG A 257 -6.09 -7.09 -8.09
N GLY A 258 -6.95 -7.02 -9.10
CA GLY A 258 -8.16 -6.20 -9.09
C GLY A 258 -9.19 -6.65 -8.06
N ILE A 259 -10.36 -6.00 -8.05
CA ILE A 259 -11.47 -6.43 -7.21
C ILE A 259 -12.16 -7.65 -7.86
N ASP A 260 -12.53 -8.60 -7.01
CA ASP A 260 -13.43 -9.69 -7.29
C ASP A 260 -14.53 -9.59 -6.23
N ASP A 261 -15.77 -9.97 -6.53
CA ASP A 261 -16.99 -9.65 -5.75
C ASP A 261 -16.93 -10.07 -4.27
N SER A 262 -15.95 -10.90 -3.89
CA SER A 262 -15.73 -11.36 -2.51
C SER A 262 -14.36 -11.04 -1.91
N LYS A 263 -13.39 -10.51 -2.68
CA LYS A 263 -11.99 -10.40 -2.24
C LYS A 263 -11.40 -9.01 -2.47
N GLY A 264 -10.56 -8.57 -1.52
CA GLY A 264 -9.90 -7.28 -1.58
C GLY A 264 -8.89 -7.16 -2.73
N ARG A 265 -8.49 -5.92 -3.03
CA ARG A 265 -7.41 -5.65 -3.98
C ARG A 265 -6.06 -5.99 -3.35
N VAL A 266 -5.09 -6.38 -4.16
CA VAL A 266 -3.70 -6.62 -3.72
C VAL A 266 -2.76 -5.85 -4.62
N VAL A 267 -1.76 -5.18 -4.05
CA VAL A 267 -0.59 -4.71 -4.79
C VAL A 267 0.65 -5.36 -4.18
N VAL A 268 1.51 -5.88 -5.05
CA VAL A 268 2.82 -6.41 -4.68
C VAL A 268 3.87 -5.51 -5.29
N ASP A 269 4.74 -4.94 -4.47
CA ASP A 269 5.90 -4.16 -4.90
C ASP A 269 7.15 -4.78 -4.32
N VAL A 270 8.07 -5.18 -5.19
CA VAL A 270 9.24 -5.99 -4.81
C VAL A 270 10.52 -5.17 -4.66
N GLY A 271 10.40 -3.83 -4.60
CA GLY A 271 11.52 -2.88 -4.48
C GLY A 271 11.33 -1.88 -3.35
N PHE A 272 10.99 -2.34 -2.14
CA PHE A 272 10.57 -1.45 -1.03
C PHE A 272 11.64 -0.45 -0.55
N THR A 273 12.91 -0.64 -0.91
CA THR A 273 14.01 0.31 -0.62
C THR A 273 13.75 1.72 -1.17
N LYS A 274 12.83 1.89 -2.13
CA LYS A 274 12.32 3.21 -2.53
C LYS A 274 11.69 4.01 -1.37
N LEU A 275 11.25 3.34 -0.30
CA LEU A 275 10.68 3.95 0.90
C LEU A 275 11.72 4.52 1.87
N PHE A 276 13.02 4.25 1.66
CA PHE A 276 14.08 4.73 2.55
C PHE A 276 14.25 6.24 2.42
N GLU A 277 14.77 6.88 3.47
CA GLU A 277 14.93 8.33 3.54
C GLU A 277 15.69 8.91 2.34
N GLU A 278 16.79 8.26 1.94
CA GLU A 278 17.63 8.71 0.82
C GLU A 278 16.95 8.57 -0.54
N TYR A 279 15.97 7.66 -0.65
CA TYR A 279 15.30 7.33 -1.92
C TYR A 279 13.84 7.77 -1.97
N TRP A 280 13.29 8.30 -0.88
CA TRP A 280 11.90 8.74 -0.83
C TRP A 280 11.63 9.87 -1.83
N ASN A 281 12.54 10.85 -1.86
CA ASN A 281 12.48 12.00 -2.76
C ASN A 281 13.05 11.68 -4.14
N THR A 282 12.87 10.45 -4.61
CA THR A 282 13.16 10.04 -5.99
C THR A 282 11.88 10.02 -6.82
N ALA A 283 12.04 9.76 -8.12
CA ALA A 283 10.97 9.84 -9.10
C ALA A 283 9.67 9.13 -8.65
N GLY A 284 8.61 9.90 -8.42
CA GLY A 284 7.23 9.40 -8.32
C GLY A 284 6.87 8.58 -7.07
N THR A 285 7.80 8.27 -6.16
CA THR A 285 7.57 7.31 -5.06
C THR A 285 6.40 7.72 -4.15
N GLY A 286 6.37 8.96 -3.67
CA GLY A 286 5.29 9.43 -2.80
C GLY A 286 3.91 9.35 -3.46
N ARG A 287 3.80 9.78 -4.73
CA ARG A 287 2.57 9.70 -5.52
C ARG A 287 2.14 8.25 -5.75
N TYR A 288 3.08 7.37 -6.09
CA TYR A 288 2.80 5.95 -6.27
C TYR A 288 2.24 5.32 -5.00
N VAL A 289 2.92 5.50 -3.86
CA VAL A 289 2.52 4.92 -2.58
C VAL A 289 1.12 5.39 -2.18
N ILE A 290 0.82 6.69 -2.36
CA ILE A 290 -0.51 7.19 -2.02
C ILE A 290 -1.58 6.69 -2.97
N ASN A 291 -1.30 6.63 -4.28
CA ASN A 291 -2.25 6.12 -5.26
C ASN A 291 -2.60 4.65 -4.99
N VAL A 292 -1.60 3.81 -4.67
CA VAL A 292 -1.83 2.41 -4.27
C VAL A 292 -2.73 2.36 -3.05
N SER A 293 -2.41 3.11 -2.01
CA SER A 293 -3.20 3.16 -0.76
C SER A 293 -4.64 3.56 -1.01
N CYS A 294 -4.83 4.55 -1.88
CA CYS A 294 -6.13 5.03 -2.30
C CYS A 294 -6.91 3.96 -3.06
N TRP A 295 -6.27 3.31 -4.02
CA TRP A 295 -6.87 2.26 -4.82
C TRP A 295 -7.25 1.03 -3.99
N LEU A 296 -6.42 0.66 -3.00
CA LEU A 296 -6.67 -0.47 -2.11
C LEU A 296 -7.89 -0.29 -1.19
N THR A 297 -8.42 0.93 -1.04
CA THR A 297 -9.64 1.16 -0.26
C THR A 297 -10.89 0.52 -0.89
N GLY A 298 -10.82 0.09 -2.15
CA GLY A 298 -11.95 -0.52 -2.87
C GLY A 298 -13.05 0.49 -3.25
N VAL A 299 -12.79 1.80 -3.15
CA VAL A 299 -13.72 2.81 -3.69
C VAL A 299 -13.69 2.80 -5.22
N ASN A 300 -14.81 3.20 -5.82
CA ASN A 300 -14.97 3.29 -7.26
C ASN A 300 -14.43 4.62 -7.80
N PHE A 301 -13.32 4.56 -8.52
CA PHE A 301 -12.81 5.71 -9.26
C PHE A 301 -13.57 5.78 -10.60
N ILE A 302 -14.08 6.96 -10.97
CA ILE A 302 -14.70 7.19 -12.27
C ILE A 302 -13.67 7.91 -13.13
N ASP A 303 -13.39 7.36 -14.32
CA ASP A 303 -12.59 8.02 -15.35
C ASP A 303 -13.34 9.21 -16.01
#